data_AF-A0A951FBH2-F1
#
_entry.id   AF-A0A951FBH2-F1
#
_cell.length_a   1.000
_cell.length_b   1.000
_cell.length_c   1.000
_cell.angle_alpha   90.00
_cell.angle_beta   90.00
_cell.angle_gamma   90.00
#
_symmetry.space_group_name_H-M   'P 1'
#
loop_
_entity.id
_entity.type
_entity.pdbx_description
1 polymer ?
#
loop_
_entity_poly.entity_id
_entity_poly.type
_entity_poly.pdbx_seq_one_letter_code
_entity_poly.pdbx_strand_id
1 'polypeptide(L)'
;QTMAVYVASSGGGNRRAALTQVLKMPMLYAALLAILLRLLGVPLDESNGFVAVGLYRGLRLLADATLPFLLLILGMQLRRRKPLGSFGPLGTATALRLVASIPIAFGVAYLLGLTDLALRVGIMQAAMPTAVNTTILALEFDTWPHFVSNVVVATTVGSLITLTVLVVFLR
;
A
#
# COMPACT_ATOMS: atom_id res chain seq x y z
N GLN A 1 -2.73 -5.25 -5.11
CA GLN A 1 -4.06 -4.71 -4.72
C GLN A 1 -5.20 -5.36 -5.48
N THR A 2 -5.08 -5.56 -6.80
CA THR A 2 -6.06 -6.28 -7.65
C THR A 2 -6.44 -7.66 -7.12
N MET A 3 -5.47 -8.48 -6.68
CA MET A 3 -5.73 -9.79 -6.05
C MET A 3 -6.51 -9.68 -4.73
N ALA A 4 -6.26 -8.66 -3.92
CA ALA A 4 -6.94 -8.45 -2.63
C ALA A 4 -8.40 -8.02 -2.82
N VAL A 5 -8.68 -7.19 -3.82
CA VAL A 5 -10.04 -6.77 -4.21
C VAL A 5 -10.84 -7.96 -4.74
N TYR A 6 -10.21 -8.84 -5.52
CA TYR A 6 -10.84 -10.07 -6.01
C TYR A 6 -11.21 -11.02 -4.86
N VAL A 7 -10.31 -11.22 -3.89
CA VAL A 7 -10.59 -12.07 -2.73
C VAL A 7 -11.67 -11.45 -1.82
N ALA A 8 -11.62 -10.14 -1.55
CA ALA A 8 -12.63 -9.45 -0.74
C ALA A 8 -14.03 -9.48 -1.36
N SER A 9 -14.13 -9.39 -2.69
CA SER A 9 -15.42 -9.48 -3.41
C SER A 9 -15.91 -10.92 -3.64
N SER A 10 -15.03 -11.92 -3.53
CA SER A 10 -15.39 -13.33 -3.70
C SER A 10 -16.17 -13.95 -2.54
N GLY A 11 -16.19 -13.30 -1.37
CA GLY A 11 -17.00 -13.73 -0.22
C GLY A 11 -18.53 -13.60 -0.42
N GLY A 12 -18.98 -12.84 -1.43
CA GLY A 12 -20.40 -12.57 -1.71
C GLY A 12 -21.02 -13.36 -2.87
N GLY A 13 -20.34 -14.38 -3.41
CA GLY A 13 -20.98 -15.36 -4.31
C GLY A 13 -21.11 -15.00 -5.80
N ASN A 14 -20.56 -13.88 -6.29
CA ASN A 14 -20.69 -13.55 -7.73
C ASN A 14 -19.37 -13.05 -8.38
N ARG A 15 -18.57 -13.99 -8.91
CA ARG A 15 -17.26 -13.75 -9.58
C ARG A 15 -17.33 -12.72 -10.73
N ARG A 16 -18.49 -12.57 -11.39
CA ARG A 16 -18.72 -11.56 -12.43
C ARG A 16 -18.83 -10.13 -11.87
N ALA A 17 -19.42 -9.96 -10.68
CA ALA A 17 -19.50 -8.67 -10.00
C ALA A 17 -18.10 -8.20 -9.54
N ALA A 18 -17.27 -9.13 -9.05
CA ALA A 18 -15.87 -8.87 -8.72
C ALA A 18 -15.06 -8.34 -9.93
N LEU A 19 -15.20 -8.98 -11.10
CA LEU A 19 -14.49 -8.59 -12.32
C LEU A 19 -14.93 -7.21 -12.84
N THR A 20 -16.25 -6.93 -12.80
CA THR A 20 -16.79 -5.62 -13.19
C THR A 20 -16.37 -4.52 -12.22
N GLN A 21 -16.19 -4.84 -10.95
CA GLN A 21 -15.72 -3.89 -9.94
C GLN A 21 -14.25 -3.52 -10.15
N VAL A 22 -13.40 -4.47 -10.54
CA VAL A 22 -12.00 -4.20 -10.92
C VAL A 22 -11.95 -3.34 -12.19
N LEU A 23 -12.79 -3.62 -13.18
CA LEU A 23 -12.90 -2.80 -14.40
C LEU A 23 -13.50 -1.41 -14.17
N LYS A 24 -14.15 -1.16 -13.03
CA LYS A 24 -14.59 0.19 -12.64
C LYS A 24 -13.50 0.99 -11.94
N MET A 25 -12.36 0.39 -11.60
CA MET A 25 -11.29 1.10 -10.91
C MET A 25 -10.57 2.06 -11.89
N PRO A 26 -10.66 3.38 -11.68
CA PRO A 26 -10.07 4.37 -12.59
C PRO A 26 -8.53 4.22 -12.69
N MET A 27 -7.91 3.68 -11.64
CA MET A 27 -6.47 3.45 -11.56
C MET A 27 -5.94 2.50 -12.65
N LEU A 28 -6.75 1.52 -13.09
CA LEU A 28 -6.35 0.59 -14.16
C LEU A 28 -6.24 1.32 -15.50
N TYR A 29 -7.25 2.15 -15.84
CA TYR A 29 -7.25 2.95 -17.05
C TYR A 29 -6.13 3.99 -17.04
N ALA A 30 -5.92 4.66 -15.89
CA ALA A 30 -4.85 5.63 -15.74
C ALA A 30 -3.46 5.00 -15.96
N ALA A 31 -3.22 3.80 -15.44
CA ALA A 31 -1.95 3.09 -15.64
C ALA A 31 -1.74 2.68 -17.10
N LEU A 32 -2.76 2.13 -17.75
CA LEU A 32 -2.70 1.76 -19.17
C LEU A 32 -2.47 2.98 -20.06
N LEU A 33 -3.18 4.08 -19.81
CA LEU A 33 -3.01 5.33 -20.53
C LEU A 33 -1.58 5.88 -20.34
N ALA A 34 -1.05 5.87 -19.12
CA ALA A 34 0.30 6.34 -18.83
C ALA A 34 1.37 5.50 -19.56
N ILE A 35 1.22 4.17 -19.59
CA ILE A 35 2.11 3.27 -20.33
C ILE A 35 2.02 3.55 -21.84
N LEU A 36 0.81 3.68 -22.37
CA LEU A 36 0.58 3.93 -23.79
C LEU A 36 1.19 5.25 -24.24
N LEU A 37 0.99 6.33 -23.48
CA LEU A 37 1.58 7.64 -23.74
C LEU A 37 3.12 7.59 -23.70
N ARG A 38 3.68 6.84 -22.76
CA ARG A 38 5.14 6.63 -22.66
C ARG A 38 5.69 5.86 -23.87
N LEU A 39 4.98 4.84 -24.35
CA LEU A 39 5.38 4.05 -25.52
C LEU A 39 5.25 4.85 -26.84
N LEU A 40 4.26 5.73 -26.93
CA LEU A 40 4.05 6.64 -28.05
C LEU A 40 5.08 7.78 -28.12
N GLY A 41 6.05 7.84 -27.19
CA GLY A 41 7.10 8.85 -27.20
C GLY A 41 6.57 10.25 -26.88
N VAL A 42 5.41 10.35 -26.20
CA VAL A 42 4.91 11.59 -25.60
C VAL A 42 5.23 11.52 -24.11
N PRO A 43 6.49 11.79 -23.70
CA PRO A 43 6.76 11.95 -22.29
C PRO A 43 5.94 13.15 -21.81
N LEU A 44 5.04 12.90 -20.86
CA LEU A 44 4.44 13.93 -20.01
C LEU A 44 5.54 14.43 -19.07
N ASP A 45 6.51 15.11 -19.65
CA ASP A 45 7.68 15.72 -19.02
C ASP A 45 7.50 17.24 -19.05
N GLU A 46 8.15 17.94 -18.12
CA GLU A 46 8.29 19.40 -18.11
C GLU A 46 8.80 19.99 -19.46
N SER A 47 9.35 19.16 -20.35
CA SER A 47 9.94 19.55 -21.64
C SER A 47 8.97 19.68 -22.81
N ASN A 48 7.75 19.13 -22.76
CA ASN A 48 6.86 19.05 -23.93
C ASN A 48 5.60 19.91 -23.83
N GLY A 49 5.71 21.19 -24.21
CA GLY A 49 4.57 22.07 -24.51
C GLY A 49 3.80 22.60 -23.30
N PHE A 50 3.38 23.87 -23.38
CA PHE A 50 2.75 24.62 -22.27
C PHE A 50 1.57 23.90 -21.59
N VAL A 51 0.81 23.10 -22.34
CA VAL A 51 -0.37 22.36 -21.84
C VAL A 51 0.01 21.08 -21.08
N ALA A 52 1.00 20.31 -21.55
CA ALA A 52 1.38 19.07 -20.87
C ALA A 52 2.12 19.35 -19.56
N VAL A 53 2.92 20.42 -19.51
CA VAL A 53 3.61 20.88 -18.28
C VAL A 53 2.61 21.29 -17.20
N GLY A 54 1.59 22.06 -17.56
CA GLY A 54 0.54 22.49 -16.62
C GLY A 54 -0.25 21.31 -16.04
N LEU A 55 -0.67 20.39 -16.89
CA LEU A 55 -1.41 19.20 -16.46
C LEU A 55 -0.54 18.26 -15.61
N TYR A 56 0.69 18.00 -16.04
CA TYR A 56 1.63 17.14 -15.31
C TYR A 56 1.95 17.71 -13.93
N ARG A 57 2.22 19.02 -13.84
CA ARG A 57 2.48 19.69 -12.56
C ARG A 57 1.27 19.65 -11.64
N GLY A 58 0.06 19.85 -12.16
CA GLY A 58 -1.18 19.69 -11.39
C GLY A 58 -1.35 18.27 -10.85
N LEU A 59 -1.17 17.25 -11.71
CA LEU A 59 -1.21 15.85 -11.30
C LEU A 59 -0.15 15.51 -10.26
N ARG A 60 1.05 16.07 -10.39
CA ARG A 60 2.15 15.86 -9.44
C ARG A 60 1.85 16.50 -8.08
N LEU A 61 1.30 17.71 -8.05
CA LEU A 61 0.85 18.33 -6.81
C LEU A 61 -0.25 17.51 -6.10
N LEU A 62 -1.19 16.95 -6.86
CA LEU A 62 -2.22 16.07 -6.30
C LEU A 62 -1.60 14.77 -5.77
N ALA A 63 -0.66 14.17 -6.50
CA ALA A 63 0.06 12.97 -6.06
C ALA A 63 0.84 13.24 -4.76
N ASP A 64 1.56 14.35 -4.69
CA ASP A 64 2.34 14.76 -3.51
C ASP A 64 1.43 15.06 -2.30
N ALA A 65 0.24 15.65 -2.53
CA ALA A 65 -0.75 15.91 -1.48
C ALA A 65 -1.48 14.65 -0.99
N THR A 66 -1.48 13.56 -1.75
CA THR A 66 -2.21 12.33 -1.44
C THR A 66 -1.70 11.67 -0.15
N LEU A 67 -0.38 11.62 0.06
CA LEU A 67 0.20 11.04 1.27
C LEU A 67 -0.17 11.80 2.56
N PRO A 68 -0.02 13.15 2.64
CA PRO A 68 -0.53 13.94 3.75
C PRO A 68 -2.03 13.73 4.00
N PHE A 69 -2.85 13.70 2.96
CA PHE A 69 -4.29 13.45 3.09
C PHE A 69 -4.60 12.07 3.66
N LEU A 70 -3.89 11.03 3.21
CA LEU A 70 -4.02 9.67 3.74
C LEU A 70 -3.72 9.62 5.23
N LEU A 71 -2.65 10.28 5.66
CA LEU A 71 -2.27 10.36 7.08
C LEU A 71 -3.31 11.15 7.90
N LEU A 72 -3.88 12.22 7.32
CA LEU A 72 -4.93 13.00 7.96
C LEU A 72 -6.22 12.18 8.14
N ILE A 73 -6.64 11.41 7.12
CA ILE A 73 -7.77 10.48 7.21
C ILE A 73 -7.52 9.43 8.29
N LEU A 74 -6.34 8.81 8.31
CA LEU A 74 -5.97 7.86 9.36
C LEU A 74 -6.05 8.51 10.75
N GLY A 75 -5.55 9.75 10.89
CA GLY A 75 -5.65 10.58 12.09
C GLY A 75 -7.10 10.78 12.57
N MET A 76 -8.01 11.12 11.65
CA MET A 76 -9.44 11.26 11.96
C MET A 76 -10.06 9.93 12.41
N GLN A 77 -9.67 8.82 11.81
CA GLN A 77 -10.17 7.47 12.14
C GLN A 77 -9.79 7.02 13.56
N LEU A 78 -8.65 7.49 14.07
CA LEU A 78 -8.22 7.24 15.46
C LEU A 78 -9.06 8.00 16.50
N ARG A 79 -9.63 9.16 16.12
CA ARG A 79 -10.44 10.01 17.03
C ARG A 79 -11.85 9.47 17.24
N ARG A 80 -12.42 8.74 16.28
CA ARG A 80 -13.77 8.11 16.37
C ARG A 80 -13.79 6.85 17.27
N ARG A 81 -13.11 6.88 18.43
CA ARG A 81 -12.92 5.71 19.30
C ARG A 81 -14.23 5.04 19.71
N LYS A 82 -14.32 3.72 19.48
CA LYS A 82 -14.91 2.78 20.43
C LYS A 82 -13.76 2.07 21.16
N PRO A 83 -13.84 1.87 22.48
CA PRO A 83 -12.78 1.19 23.23
C PRO A 83 -12.53 -0.21 22.67
N LEU A 84 -11.24 -0.52 22.52
CA LEU A 84 -10.71 -1.76 21.96
C LEU A 84 -11.17 -2.96 22.81
N GLY A 85 -12.12 -3.72 22.30
CA GLY A 85 -12.55 -4.99 22.91
C GLY A 85 -11.63 -6.18 22.62
N SER A 86 -10.59 -6.04 21.78
CA SER A 86 -9.76 -7.18 21.38
C SER A 86 -8.28 -6.80 21.12
N PHE A 87 -7.51 -6.63 22.21
CA PHE A 87 -6.06 -6.44 22.14
C PHE A 87 -5.30 -7.68 21.61
N GLY A 88 -5.87 -8.88 21.75
CA GLY A 88 -5.26 -10.14 21.28
C GLY A 88 -5.05 -10.19 19.76
N PRO A 89 -6.11 -10.07 18.94
CA PRO A 89 -6.02 -10.11 17.47
C PRO A 89 -5.12 -9.02 16.86
N LEU A 90 -5.06 -7.84 17.50
CA LEU A 90 -4.23 -6.72 17.06
C LEU A 90 -2.74 -7.02 17.24
N GLY A 91 -2.37 -7.56 18.41
CA GLY A 91 -1.00 -7.97 18.70
C GLY A 91 -0.54 -9.09 17.78
N THR A 92 -1.38 -10.12 17.57
CA THR A 92 -1.06 -11.24 16.67
C THR A 92 -0.91 -10.78 15.22
N ALA A 93 -1.78 -9.92 14.70
CA ALA A 93 -1.67 -9.42 13.33
C ALA A 93 -0.41 -8.59 13.11
N THR A 94 -0.06 -7.76 14.11
CA THR A 94 1.14 -6.91 14.07
C THR A 94 2.42 -7.74 14.16
N ALA A 95 2.46 -8.71 15.08
CA ALA A 95 3.61 -9.62 15.24
C ALA A 95 3.79 -10.52 14.01
N LEU A 96 2.70 -11.12 13.49
CA LEU A 96 2.78 -11.93 12.28
C LEU A 96 3.29 -11.10 11.10
N ARG A 97 2.83 -9.85 10.97
CA ARG A 97 3.22 -8.98 9.86
C ARG A 97 4.63 -8.41 9.96
N LEU A 98 5.15 -8.16 11.17
CA LEU A 98 6.50 -7.61 11.36
C LEU A 98 7.56 -8.69 11.52
N VAL A 99 7.24 -9.80 12.19
CA VAL A 99 8.21 -10.84 12.53
C VAL A 99 8.20 -11.98 11.53
N ALA A 100 7.03 -12.39 11.00
CA ALA A 100 6.98 -13.48 10.02
C ALA A 100 7.28 -13.02 8.60
N SER A 101 7.02 -11.76 8.24
CA SER A 101 7.28 -11.25 6.89
C SER A 101 8.77 -11.25 6.51
N ILE A 102 9.65 -10.93 7.47
CA ILE A 102 11.10 -10.80 7.27
C ILE A 102 11.75 -12.15 6.88
N PRO A 103 11.58 -13.25 7.64
CA PRO A 103 12.16 -14.54 7.27
C PRO A 103 11.52 -15.12 6.00
N ILE A 104 10.22 -14.88 5.76
CA ILE A 104 9.57 -15.28 4.50
C ILE A 104 10.21 -14.54 3.32
N ALA A 105 10.41 -13.23 3.43
CA ALA A 105 11.06 -12.43 2.40
C ALA A 105 12.50 -12.86 2.16
N PHE A 106 13.25 -13.18 3.21
CA PHE A 106 14.60 -13.73 3.10
C PHE A 106 14.60 -15.08 2.35
N GLY A 107 13.72 -16.01 2.72
CA GLY A 107 13.60 -17.31 2.07
C GLY A 107 13.20 -17.20 0.60
N VAL A 108 12.24 -16.35 0.27
CA VAL A 108 11.82 -16.11 -1.12
C VAL A 108 12.94 -15.42 -1.92
N ALA A 109 13.63 -14.43 -1.34
CA ALA A 109 14.74 -13.75 -2.00
C ALA A 109 15.90 -14.70 -2.31
N TYR A 110 16.19 -15.63 -1.39
CA TYR A 110 17.17 -16.68 -1.58
C TYR A 110 16.77 -17.66 -2.69
N LEU A 111 15.51 -18.13 -2.70
CA LEU A 111 14.99 -19.02 -3.74
C LEU A 111 14.99 -18.38 -5.13
N LEU A 112 14.81 -17.06 -5.20
CA LEU A 112 14.89 -16.28 -6.44
C LEU A 112 16.32 -15.94 -6.86
N GLY A 113 17.33 -16.33 -6.07
CA GLY A 113 18.74 -16.04 -6.37
C GLY A 113 19.09 -14.55 -6.33
N LEU A 114 18.33 -13.74 -5.59
CA LEU A 114 18.60 -12.31 -5.47
C LEU A 114 19.91 -12.09 -4.70
N THR A 115 20.82 -11.29 -5.25
CA THR A 115 22.10 -10.96 -4.61
C THR A 115 22.20 -9.49 -4.23
N ASP A 116 22.99 -9.23 -3.19
CA ASP A 116 23.49 -7.92 -2.76
C ASP A 116 22.42 -6.83 -2.61
N LEU A 117 22.27 -5.94 -3.59
CA LEU A 117 21.34 -4.82 -3.51
C LEU A 117 19.88 -5.26 -3.57
N ALA A 118 19.56 -6.19 -4.48
CA ALA A 118 18.18 -6.63 -4.69
C ALA A 118 17.65 -7.39 -3.46
N LEU A 119 18.51 -8.17 -2.81
CA LEU A 119 18.20 -8.87 -1.57
C LEU A 119 17.98 -7.88 -0.42
N ARG A 120 18.89 -6.92 -0.22
CA ARG A 120 18.76 -5.91 0.85
C ARG A 120 17.49 -5.06 0.67
N VAL A 121 17.21 -4.59 -0.54
CA VAL A 121 15.99 -3.82 -0.84
C VAL A 121 14.73 -4.66 -0.65
N GLY A 122 14.74 -5.93 -1.09
CA GLY A 122 13.61 -6.84 -0.92
C GLY A 122 13.26 -7.12 0.54
N ILE A 123 14.27 -7.35 1.39
CA ILE A 123 14.07 -7.57 2.82
C ILE A 123 13.61 -6.28 3.51
N MET A 124 14.16 -5.12 3.15
CA MET A 124 13.70 -3.83 3.69
C MET A 124 12.25 -3.52 3.29
N GLN A 125 11.84 -3.84 2.06
CA GLN A 125 10.45 -3.71 1.61
C GLN A 125 9.49 -4.59 2.43
N ALA A 126 9.92 -5.79 2.81
CA ALA A 126 9.11 -6.69 3.65
C ALA A 126 8.95 -6.22 5.11
N ALA A 127 9.91 -5.42 5.59
CA ALA A 127 9.84 -4.75 6.89
C ALA A 127 9.05 -3.43 6.86
N MET A 128 8.59 -2.98 5.69
CA MET A 128 7.76 -1.77 5.59
C MET A 128 6.40 -1.96 6.30
N PRO A 129 5.86 -0.88 6.90
CA PRO A 129 4.59 -0.94 7.61
C PRO A 129 3.41 -1.24 6.68
N THR A 130 2.27 -1.57 7.28
CA THR A 130 1.04 -1.86 6.53
C THR A 130 0.61 -0.63 5.73
N ALA A 131 0.27 -0.83 4.44
CA ALA A 131 -0.09 0.26 3.54
C ALA A 131 -1.35 1.00 3.99
N VAL A 132 -1.30 2.33 4.09
CA VAL A 132 -2.45 3.18 4.51
C VAL A 132 -3.67 3.00 3.60
N ASN A 133 -3.47 2.65 2.33
CA ASN A 133 -4.56 2.40 1.38
C ASN A 133 -5.48 1.23 1.80
N THR A 134 -5.02 0.30 2.64
CA THR A 134 -5.92 -0.73 3.19
C THR A 134 -6.99 -0.13 4.09
N THR A 135 -6.70 0.99 4.76
CA THR A 135 -7.68 1.72 5.56
C THR A 135 -8.76 2.36 4.69
N ILE A 136 -8.40 2.89 3.51
CA ILE A 136 -9.39 3.40 2.56
C ILE A 136 -10.27 2.28 2.03
N LEU A 137 -9.68 1.15 1.63
CA LEU A 137 -10.47 0.01 1.16
C LEU A 137 -11.40 -0.51 2.26
N ALA A 138 -10.95 -0.55 3.52
CA ALA A 138 -11.77 -0.92 4.65
C ALA A 138 -12.90 0.09 4.93
N LEU A 139 -12.69 1.37 4.63
CA LEU A 139 -13.72 2.40 4.67
C LEU A 139 -14.75 2.23 3.55
N GLU A 140 -14.26 2.02 2.32
CA GLU A 140 -15.09 1.87 1.11
C GLU A 140 -15.95 0.61 1.17
N PHE A 141 -15.41 -0.48 1.73
CA PHE A 141 -16.09 -1.79 1.84
C PHE A 141 -16.62 -2.09 3.25
N ASP A 142 -16.69 -1.09 4.14
CA ASP A 142 -17.10 -1.22 5.56
C ASP A 142 -16.49 -2.43 6.30
N THR A 143 -15.25 -2.76 5.96
CA THR A 143 -14.54 -3.93 6.47
C THR A 143 -13.71 -3.54 7.69
N TRP A 144 -14.40 -3.22 8.79
CA TRP A 144 -13.80 -2.92 10.11
C TRP A 144 -12.67 -1.86 10.05
N PRO A 145 -12.97 -0.64 9.55
CA PRO A 145 -11.96 0.39 9.29
C PRO A 145 -11.15 0.81 10.51
N HIS A 146 -11.75 0.74 11.71
CA HIS A 146 -11.05 1.05 12.97
C HIS A 146 -9.97 0.02 13.33
N PHE A 147 -10.24 -1.27 13.13
CA PHE A 147 -9.26 -2.33 13.38
C PHE A 147 -8.07 -2.20 12.42
N VAL A 148 -8.35 -2.03 11.13
CA VAL A 148 -7.31 -1.85 10.09
C VAL A 148 -6.47 -0.60 10.36
N SER A 149 -7.10 0.52 10.74
CA SER A 149 -6.38 1.76 11.09
C SER A 149 -5.42 1.55 12.26
N ASN A 150 -5.84 0.83 13.30
CA ASN A 150 -4.99 0.53 14.46
C ASN A 150 -3.82 -0.38 14.10
N VAL A 151 -4.04 -1.39 13.26
CA VAL A 151 -2.96 -2.24 12.73
C VAL A 151 -1.97 -1.40 11.94
N VAL A 152 -2.44 -0.51 11.06
CA VAL A 152 -1.57 0.39 10.29
C VAL A 152 -0.70 1.23 11.22
N VAL A 153 -1.29 1.94 12.19
CA VAL A 153 -0.54 2.78 13.14
C VAL A 153 0.45 1.96 13.98
N ALA A 154 0.02 0.82 14.52
CA ALA A 154 0.88 -0.05 15.32
C ALA A 154 2.06 -0.57 14.48
N THR A 155 1.82 -0.98 13.23
CA THR A 155 2.88 -1.42 12.33
C THR A 155 3.77 -0.27 11.89
N THR A 156 3.27 0.96 11.76
CA THR A 156 4.08 2.16 11.47
C THR A 156 5.04 2.46 12.62
N VAL A 157 4.54 2.49 13.87
CA VAL A 157 5.41 2.71 15.05
C VAL A 157 6.39 1.55 15.22
N GLY A 158 5.92 0.30 15.08
CA GLY A 158 6.78 -0.88 15.15
C GLY A 158 7.83 -0.96 14.04
N SER A 159 7.51 -0.44 12.84
CA SER A 159 8.45 -0.38 11.71
C SER A 159 9.65 0.49 11.98
N LEU A 160 9.53 1.55 12.80
CA LEU A 160 10.67 2.38 13.19
C LEU A 160 11.74 1.55 13.90
N ILE A 161 11.32 0.66 14.81
CA ILE A 161 12.23 -0.20 15.56
C ILE A 161 12.79 -1.30 14.65
N THR A 162 11.93 -2.00 13.90
CA THR A 162 12.36 -3.12 13.04
C THR A 162 13.26 -2.65 11.90
N LEU A 163 12.95 -1.54 11.22
CA LEU A 163 13.82 -0.97 10.19
C LEU A 163 15.15 -0.50 10.77
N THR A 164 15.16 0.13 11.96
CA THR A 164 16.42 0.55 12.61
C THR A 164 17.32 -0.65 12.88
N VAL A 165 16.78 -1.72 13.45
CA VAL A 165 17.53 -2.97 13.70
C VAL A 165 18.02 -3.59 12.40
N LEU A 166 17.15 -3.67 11.39
CA LEU A 166 17.46 -4.30 10.11
C LEU A 166 18.54 -3.52 9.35
N VAL A 167 18.50 -2.19 9.35
CA VAL A 167 19.53 -1.33 8.75
C VAL A 167 20.87 -1.53 9.43
N VAL A 168 20.91 -1.66 10.76
CA VAL A 168 22.16 -1.94 11.49
C VAL A 168 22.73 -3.32 11.14
N PHE A 169 21.86 -4.33 10.97
CA PHE A 169 22.27 -5.70 10.66
C PHE A 169 22.66 -5.94 9.19
N LEU A 170 22.08 -5.19 8.25
CA LEU A 170 22.33 -5.32 6.80
C LEU A 170 23.38 -4.33 6.26
N ARG A 171 23.94 -3.48 7.13
CA ARG A 171 25.04 -2.56 6.78
C ARG A 171 26.35 -3.33 6.67
#